data_AF-A0A8J4KWI4-F1
#
_entry.id   AF-A0A8J4KWI4-F1
#
_cell.length_a   1.000
_cell.length_b   1.000
_cell.length_c   1.000
_cell.angle_alpha   90.00
_cell.angle_beta   90.00
_cell.angle_gamma   90.00
#
_symmetry.space_group_name_H-M   'P 1'
#
loop_
_entity.id
_entity.type
_entity.pdbx_description
1 polymer ?
#
loop_
_entity_poly.entity_id
_entity_poly.type
_entity_poly.pdbx_seq_one_letter_code
_entity_poly.pdbx_strand_id
1 'polypeptide(L)'
;IKPFGASFKVTPETTETEVNVRKCFRINGTDGDLIAPQSVFPSLENFKRVREERFRGQRCAVWQNVSYWGRKKNVYTLRVGSSARGPVPLHYEVRGFNSLLGSHYDKYEIDYSSFSHRFPPSVFHLPEG
;
A
#
# COMPACT_ATOMS: atom_id res chain seq x y z
N ILE A 1 25.18 14.98 5.14
CA ILE A 1 23.74 15.14 4.83
C ILE A 1 23.27 13.81 4.23
N LYS A 2 22.34 13.10 4.89
CA LYS A 2 21.76 11.89 4.27
C LYS A 2 20.81 12.37 3.15
N PRO A 3 20.76 11.70 1.99
CA PRO A 3 19.84 12.09 0.93
C PRO A 3 18.39 11.99 1.44
N PHE A 4 17.55 12.95 1.08
CA PHE A 4 16.14 13.03 1.48
C PHE A 4 15.23 11.97 0.82
N GLY A 5 15.83 11.02 0.09
CA GLY A 5 15.13 10.01 -0.71
C GLY A 5 14.64 10.54 -2.07
N ALA A 6 14.18 9.63 -2.91
CA ALA A 6 13.52 9.94 -4.17
C ALA A 6 12.47 8.87 -4.50
N SER A 7 11.35 9.29 -5.09
CA SER A 7 10.29 8.42 -5.57
C SER A 7 10.36 8.33 -7.09
N PHE A 8 10.16 7.13 -7.62
CA PHE A 8 10.13 6.87 -9.06
C PHE A 8 8.77 6.25 -9.41
N LYS A 9 8.08 6.83 -10.39
CA LYS A 9 6.78 6.36 -10.86
C LYS A 9 6.84 6.07 -12.35
N VAL A 10 6.63 4.81 -12.72
CA VAL A 10 6.50 4.41 -14.13
C VAL A 10 5.03 4.43 -14.50
N THR A 11 4.65 5.34 -15.40
CA THR A 11 3.27 5.49 -15.87
C THR A 11 3.27 6.00 -17.31
N PRO A 12 2.24 5.68 -18.11
CA PRO A 12 2.05 6.33 -19.39
C PRO A 12 1.88 7.85 -19.23
N GLU A 13 2.42 8.60 -20.17
CA GLU A 13 2.23 10.03 -20.36
C GLU A 13 1.60 10.28 -21.73
N THR A 14 0.65 11.19 -21.77
CA THR A 14 0.09 11.73 -23.01
C THR A 14 0.31 13.24 -22.97
N THR A 15 0.97 13.75 -24.00
CA THR A 15 1.23 15.18 -24.23
C THR A 15 0.55 15.58 -25.55
N GLU A 16 0.76 16.82 -25.98
CA GLU A 16 0.31 17.32 -27.27
C GLU A 16 0.98 16.60 -28.45
N THR A 17 2.13 15.94 -28.24
CA THR A 17 2.94 15.29 -29.28
C THR A 17 3.10 13.78 -29.11
N GLU A 18 2.88 13.25 -27.90
CA GLU A 18 3.07 11.85 -27.56
C GLU A 18 1.79 11.27 -26.94
N VAL A 19 1.40 10.04 -27.30
CA VAL A 19 0.20 9.39 -26.75
C VAL A 19 0.57 8.10 -26.04
N ASN A 20 0.21 8.01 -24.75
CA ASN A 20 0.40 6.83 -23.90
C ASN A 20 1.84 6.29 -23.88
N VAL A 21 2.83 7.18 -23.98
CA VAL A 21 4.24 6.78 -23.96
C VAL A 21 4.64 6.45 -22.53
N ARG A 22 5.24 5.28 -22.31
CA ARG A 22 5.74 4.87 -20.98
C ARG A 22 6.86 5.81 -20.56
N LYS A 23 6.68 6.52 -19.44
CA LYS A 23 7.69 7.40 -18.86
C LYS A 23 8.01 6.98 -17.42
N CYS A 24 9.18 7.39 -16.94
CA CYS A 24 9.58 7.24 -15.54
C CYS A 24 9.75 8.63 -14.92
N PHE A 25 8.85 8.98 -14.01
CA PHE A 25 8.85 10.26 -13.30
C PHE A 25 9.64 10.14 -12.01
N ARG A 26 10.51 11.11 -11.73
CA ARG A 26 11.29 11.19 -10.48
C ARG A 26 10.83 12.39 -9.65
N ILE A 27 10.57 12.16 -8.38
CA ILE A 27 10.30 13.20 -7.38
C ILE A 27 11.37 13.08 -6.29
N ASN A 28 12.06 14.18 -5.99
CA ASN A 28 13.06 14.21 -4.91
C ASN A 28 12.38 14.58 -3.57
N GLY A 29 12.83 13.97 -2.48
CA GLY A 29 12.47 14.44 -1.14
C GLY A 29 13.19 15.74 -0.77
N THR A 30 12.68 16.37 0.28
CA THR A 30 13.25 17.58 0.90
C THR A 30 13.51 17.35 2.38
N ASP A 31 14.04 18.34 3.09
CA ASP A 31 14.22 18.28 4.54
C ASP A 31 12.88 18.23 5.31
N GLY A 32 11.84 18.88 4.79
CA GLY A 32 10.47 18.83 5.31
C GLY A 32 9.70 17.58 4.89
N ASP A 33 9.94 17.07 3.67
CA ASP A 33 9.20 15.95 3.08
C ASP A 33 10.16 14.85 2.62
N LEU A 34 10.55 13.99 3.56
CA LEU A 34 11.38 12.83 3.28
C LEU A 34 10.62 11.79 2.46
N ILE A 35 11.28 11.21 1.46
CA ILE A 35 10.73 10.08 0.70
C ILE A 35 11.25 8.75 1.29
N ALA A 36 10.32 7.95 1.81
CA ALA A 36 10.55 6.58 2.24
C ALA A 36 10.05 5.56 1.19
N PRO A 37 10.54 4.31 1.21
CA PRO A 37 9.97 3.24 0.38
C PRO A 37 8.47 3.08 0.61
N GLN A 38 7.68 3.06 -0.46
CA GLN A 38 6.24 2.88 -0.37
C GLN A 38 5.92 1.44 0.03
N SER A 39 5.27 1.26 1.18
CA SER A 39 4.74 -0.03 1.61
C SER A 39 3.44 -0.35 0.86
N VAL A 40 3.23 -1.63 0.53
CA VAL A 40 1.93 -2.16 0.08
C VAL A 40 1.07 -2.67 1.24
N PHE A 41 1.55 -2.53 2.48
CA PHE A 41 0.86 -2.91 3.70
C PHE A 41 0.56 -1.67 4.55
N PRO A 42 -0.63 -1.59 5.18
CA PRO A 42 -0.92 -0.53 6.12
C PRO A 42 -0.05 -0.67 7.38
N SER A 43 0.18 0.45 8.08
CA SER A 43 0.60 0.39 9.48
C SER A 43 -0.46 -0.35 10.29
N LEU A 44 -0.04 -1.29 11.14
CA LEU A 44 -0.94 -2.01 12.06
C LEU A 44 -1.23 -1.20 13.33
N GLU A 45 -0.68 0.00 13.46
CA GLU A 45 -0.99 0.90 14.55
C GLU A 45 -2.50 1.18 14.60
N ASN A 46 -3.08 1.11 15.79
CA ASN A 46 -4.51 1.28 16.06
C ASN A 46 -5.44 0.21 15.46
N PHE A 47 -4.93 -0.80 14.74
CA PHE A 47 -5.74 -1.94 14.35
C PHE A 47 -6.04 -2.83 15.56
N LYS A 48 -7.31 -3.21 15.69
CA LYS A 48 -7.77 -4.16 16.70
C LYS A 48 -8.28 -5.41 16.02
N ARG A 49 -7.94 -6.58 16.56
CA ARG A 49 -8.54 -7.84 16.12
C ARG A 49 -10.02 -7.83 16.53
N VAL A 50 -10.91 -7.94 15.57
CA VAL A 50 -12.37 -7.82 15.81
C VAL A 50 -13.12 -9.14 15.68
N ARG A 51 -12.64 -10.09 14.86
CA ARG A 51 -13.25 -11.42 14.73
C ARG A 51 -12.32 -12.44 14.06
N GLU A 52 -12.72 -13.70 14.09
CA GLU A 52 -12.26 -14.72 13.14
C GLU A 52 -13.31 -14.90 12.03
N GLU A 53 -12.89 -15.18 10.80
CA GLU A 53 -13.79 -15.53 9.71
C GLU A 53 -13.15 -16.54 8.74
N ARG A 54 -13.95 -17.05 7.79
CA ARG A 54 -13.44 -17.75 6.62
C ARG A 54 -13.40 -16.80 5.44
N PHE A 55 -12.22 -16.63 4.84
CA PHE A 55 -12.02 -15.85 3.62
C PHE A 55 -11.34 -16.73 2.57
N ARG A 56 -11.96 -16.87 1.40
CA ARG A 56 -11.48 -17.73 0.30
C ARG A 56 -11.12 -19.16 0.75
N GLY A 57 -11.97 -19.75 1.59
CA GLY A 57 -11.79 -21.11 2.12
C GLY A 57 -10.81 -21.25 3.29
N GLN A 58 -10.03 -20.21 3.62
CA GLN A 58 -9.07 -20.22 4.72
C GLN A 58 -9.62 -19.52 5.97
N ARG A 59 -9.33 -20.04 7.17
CA ARG A 59 -9.58 -19.32 8.43
C ARG A 59 -8.60 -18.14 8.57
N CYS A 60 -9.11 -16.97 8.90
CA CYS A 60 -8.31 -15.77 9.09
C CYS A 60 -8.81 -14.92 10.26
N ALA A 61 -7.93 -14.08 10.79
CA ALA A 61 -8.27 -13.04 11.73
C ALA A 61 -8.56 -11.73 10.98
N VAL A 62 -9.63 -11.05 11.37
CA VAL A 62 -9.96 -9.72 10.86
C VAL A 62 -9.49 -8.67 11.85
N TRP A 63 -8.71 -7.73 11.34
CA TRP A 63 -8.20 -6.58 12.05
C TRP A 63 -8.87 -5.33 11.48
N GLN A 64 -9.30 -4.42 12.35
CA GLN A 64 -9.97 -3.19 11.92
C GLN A 64 -9.43 -1.98 12.67
N ASN A 65 -9.25 -0.89 11.93
CA ASN A 65 -9.00 0.45 12.47
C ASN A 65 -10.14 1.36 11.99
N VAL A 66 -10.77 2.07 12.93
CA VAL A 66 -11.82 3.06 12.64
C VAL A 66 -11.36 4.40 13.19
N SER A 67 -11.30 5.41 12.32
CA SER A 67 -10.92 6.76 12.70
C SER A 67 -11.86 7.80 12.11
N TYR A 68 -11.79 9.02 12.64
CA TYR A 68 -12.60 10.14 12.18
C TYR A 68 -11.70 11.34 11.88
N TRP A 69 -11.95 11.98 10.74
CA TRP A 69 -11.36 13.27 10.40
C TRP A 69 -12.48 14.29 10.22
N GLY A 70 -12.67 15.14 11.22
CA GLY A 70 -13.88 15.97 11.34
C GLY A 70 -15.13 15.08 11.36
N ARG A 71 -16.01 15.25 10.36
CA ARG A 71 -17.23 14.44 10.20
C ARG A 71 -17.07 13.24 9.27
N LYS A 72 -15.88 13.00 8.72
CA LYS A 72 -15.61 11.88 7.82
C LYS A 72 -15.13 10.67 8.61
N LYS A 73 -15.76 9.53 8.38
CA LYS A 73 -15.38 8.24 8.97
C LYS A 73 -14.46 7.49 8.02
N ASN A 74 -13.39 6.91 8.56
CA ASN A 74 -12.51 5.98 7.86
C ASN A 74 -12.63 4.61 8.51
N VAL A 75 -12.77 3.56 7.70
CA VAL A 75 -12.76 2.17 8.15
C VAL A 75 -11.74 1.41 7.33
N TYR A 76 -10.73 0.88 8.00
CA TYR A 76 -9.67 0.09 7.41
C TYR A 76 -9.80 -1.34 7.93
N THR A 77 -9.91 -2.32 7.04
CA THR A 77 -10.10 -3.73 7.40
C THR A 77 -9.03 -4.59 6.75
N LEU A 78 -8.19 -5.23 7.56
CA LEU A 78 -7.15 -6.14 7.12
C LEU A 78 -7.50 -7.57 7.53
N ARG A 79 -7.51 -8.48 6.56
CA ARG A 79 -7.67 -9.92 6.78
C ARG A 79 -6.29 -10.57 6.80
N VAL A 80 -5.98 -11.25 7.90
CA VAL A 80 -4.69 -11.89 8.13
C VAL A 80 -4.89 -13.39 8.30
N GLY A 81 -4.37 -14.16 7.37
CA GLY A 81 -4.31 -15.61 7.42
C GLY A 81 -3.07 -16.10 8.14
N SER A 82 -2.87 -17.41 8.10
CA SER A 82 -1.70 -18.10 8.65
C SER A 82 -1.00 -18.90 7.57
N SER A 83 0.32 -18.98 7.65
CA SER A 83 1.18 -19.86 6.86
C SER A 83 2.17 -20.57 7.77
N ALA A 84 2.91 -21.55 7.25
CA ALA A 84 4.00 -22.20 7.99
C ALA A 84 5.09 -21.22 8.47
N ARG A 85 5.19 -20.03 7.87
CA ARG A 85 6.17 -18.99 8.22
C ARG A 85 5.61 -17.86 9.07
N GLY A 86 4.35 -17.97 9.49
CA GLY A 86 3.66 -16.97 10.31
C GLY A 86 2.49 -16.30 9.59
N PRO A 87 2.03 -15.14 10.09
CA PRO A 87 0.85 -14.45 9.58
C PRO A 87 1.08 -13.92 8.16
N VAL A 88 0.06 -14.01 7.31
CA VAL A 88 0.10 -13.55 5.93
C VAL A 88 -1.08 -12.63 5.63
N PRO A 89 -0.87 -11.50 4.96
CA PRO A 89 -1.97 -10.65 4.54
C PRO A 89 -2.75 -11.35 3.42
N LEU A 90 -4.08 -11.31 3.49
CA LEU A 90 -4.96 -11.91 2.49
C LEU A 90 -5.70 -10.85 1.69
N HIS A 91 -6.20 -9.83 2.38
CA HIS A 91 -6.97 -8.76 1.77
C HIS A 91 -6.99 -7.52 2.66
N TYR A 92 -6.88 -6.34 2.07
CA TYR A 92 -7.01 -5.06 2.73
C TYR A 92 -8.11 -4.22 2.07
N GLU A 93 -9.11 -3.82 2.83
CA GLU A 93 -10.20 -2.95 2.40
C GLU A 93 -10.06 -1.59 3.10
N VAL A 94 -10.16 -0.51 2.33
CA VAL A 94 -10.26 0.86 2.82
C VAL A 94 -11.62 1.42 2.43
N ARG A 95 -12.38 1.91 3.39
CA ARG A 95 -13.57 2.75 3.16
C ARG A 95 -13.32 4.10 3.79
N GLY A 96 -12.91 5.08 2.99
CA GLY A 96 -12.48 6.38 3.47
C GLY A 96 -11.25 6.87 2.69
N PHE A 97 -10.45 7.71 3.33
CA PHE A 97 -9.21 8.22 2.76
C PHE A 97 -8.21 7.08 2.54
N ASN A 98 -7.67 6.96 1.32
CA ASN A 98 -6.59 6.03 1.06
C ASN A 98 -5.25 6.55 1.58
N SER A 99 -4.96 6.25 2.85
CA SER A 99 -3.70 6.59 3.50
C SER A 99 -2.50 5.80 2.98
N LEU A 100 -2.71 4.65 2.32
CA LEU A 100 -1.62 3.78 1.85
C LEU A 100 -1.00 4.28 0.55
N LEU A 101 -1.85 4.71 -0.39
CA LEU A 101 -1.43 5.19 -1.71
C LEU A 101 -1.52 6.71 -1.85
N GLY A 102 -2.02 7.41 -0.83
CA GLY A 102 -2.19 8.86 -0.83
C GLY A 102 -3.20 9.33 -1.88
N SER A 103 -4.45 8.85 -1.79
CA SER A 103 -5.51 9.15 -2.78
C SER A 103 -6.74 9.83 -2.18
N HIS A 104 -7.92 9.65 -2.76
CA HIS A 104 -9.16 10.30 -2.36
C HIS A 104 -9.92 9.50 -1.28
N TYR A 105 -11.09 10.04 -0.89
CA TYR A 105 -12.07 9.31 -0.10
C TYR A 105 -12.89 8.42 -1.03
N ASP A 106 -12.72 7.11 -0.92
CA ASP A 106 -13.45 6.12 -1.72
C ASP A 106 -13.42 4.74 -1.03
N LYS A 107 -13.85 3.71 -1.74
CA LYS A 107 -13.59 2.31 -1.41
C LYS A 107 -12.41 1.79 -2.23
N TYR A 108 -11.40 1.26 -1.54
CA TYR A 108 -10.25 0.60 -2.15
C TYR A 108 -10.13 -0.82 -1.63
N GLU A 109 -9.70 -1.73 -2.49
CA GLU A 109 -9.46 -3.14 -2.17
C GLU A 109 -8.10 -3.56 -2.69
N ILE A 110 -7.31 -4.23 -1.85
CA ILE A 110 -6.04 -4.84 -2.21
C ILE A 110 -6.12 -6.32 -1.86
N ASP A 111 -6.00 -7.15 -2.89
CA ASP A 111 -5.91 -8.60 -2.75
C ASP A 111 -4.45 -9.04 -2.80
N TYR A 112 -4.00 -9.72 -1.75
CA TYR A 112 -2.67 -10.30 -1.70
C TYR A 112 -2.74 -11.74 -2.20
N SER A 113 -2.40 -11.95 -3.48
CA SER A 113 -2.45 -13.27 -4.12
C SER A 113 -1.24 -14.15 -3.80
N SER A 114 -0.08 -13.52 -3.57
CA SER A 114 1.15 -14.19 -3.16
C SER A 114 1.92 -13.32 -2.18
N PHE A 115 2.53 -13.94 -1.18
CA PHE A 115 3.29 -13.24 -0.15
C PHE A 115 4.54 -14.05 0.25
N SER A 116 5.65 -13.35 0.38
CA SER A 116 6.92 -13.90 0.84
C SER A 116 7.58 -12.90 1.79
N HIS A 117 8.15 -13.42 2.89
CA HIS A 117 8.99 -12.64 3.81
C HIS A 117 10.37 -12.32 3.23
N ARG A 118 10.66 -12.78 2.00
CA ARG A 118 11.92 -12.55 1.30
C ARG A 118 11.63 -12.05 -0.10
N PHE A 119 12.36 -11.03 -0.52
CA PHE A 119 12.36 -10.48 -1.87
C PHE A 119 13.82 -10.23 -2.30
N PRO A 120 14.15 -10.34 -3.59
CA PRO A 120 15.49 -10.06 -4.06
C PRO A 120 15.78 -8.55 -4.00
N PRO A 121 17.00 -8.10 -3.65
CA PRO A 121 17.34 -6.67 -3.63
C PRO A 121 17.13 -5.95 -4.97
N SER A 122 17.20 -6.69 -6.08
CA SER A 122 17.03 -6.17 -7.44
C SER A 122 15.66 -5.55 -7.70
N VAL A 123 14.64 -5.79 -6.86
CA VAL A 123 13.33 -5.12 -7.00
C VAL A 123 13.41 -3.60 -6.83
N PHE A 124 14.48 -3.09 -6.22
CA PHE A 124 14.74 -1.66 -6.09
C PHE A 124 15.62 -1.09 -7.20
N HIS A 125 16.07 -1.91 -8.16
CA HIS A 125 16.79 -1.40 -9.31
C HIS A 125 15.81 -0.67 -10.23
N LEU A 126 16.21 0.51 -10.68
CA LEU A 126 15.43 1.26 -11.66
C LEU A 126 15.45 0.52 -13.01
N PRO A 127 14.35 0.54 -13.77
CA PRO A 127 14.35 -0.01 -15.13
C PRO A 127 15.35 0.75 -16.01
N GLU A 128 16.01 0.04 -16.92
CA GLU A 128 16.76 0.67 -18.01
C GLU A 128 15.78 1.42 -18.92
N GLY A 129 16.18 2.64 -19.32
CA GLY A 129 15.38 3.57 -20.11
C GLY A 129 15.43 3.27 -21.60
#